data_AF-A0A2B9DHK3-F1
#
_entry.id   AF-A0A2B9DHK3-F1
#
_cell.length_a   1.000
_cell.length_b   1.000
_cell.length_c   1.000
_cell.angle_alpha   90.00
_cell.angle_beta   90.00
_cell.angle_gamma   90.00
#
_symmetry.space_group_name_H-M   'P 1'
#
loop_
_entity.id
_entity.type
_entity.pdbx_description
1 polymer ?
#
loop_
_entity_poly.entity_id
_entity_poly.type
_entity_poly.pdbx_seq_one_letter_code
_entity_poly.pdbx_strand_id
1 'polypeptide(L)'
;MKTVVNLSIEELHKKQEKKYKGIFDKFEIGQQIELSSSSYEPDLPFGATGKILDKKYSKNGCDLRVDFEGYETWIDGEDVL
;
A
#
# COMPACT_ATOMS: atom_id res chain seq x y z
N MET A 1 -18.26 -15.80 -23.94
CA MET A 1 -19.18 -15.13 -23.00
C MET A 1 -18.36 -14.57 -21.84
N LYS A 2 -18.39 -13.26 -21.56
CA LYS A 2 -17.84 -12.70 -20.31
C LYS A 2 -18.98 -12.74 -19.28
N THR A 3 -18.88 -13.62 -18.30
CA THR A 3 -19.84 -13.70 -17.19
C THR A 3 -19.72 -12.42 -16.35
N VAL A 4 -20.74 -11.56 -16.39
CA VAL A 4 -20.79 -10.39 -15.50
C VAL A 4 -21.23 -10.90 -14.13
N VAL A 5 -20.30 -10.99 -13.19
CA VAL A 5 -20.60 -11.41 -11.82
C VAL A 5 -21.22 -10.21 -11.11
N ASN A 6 -22.54 -10.25 -10.89
CA ASN A 6 -23.25 -9.28 -10.06
C ASN A 6 -22.95 -9.60 -8.59
N LEU A 7 -21.87 -9.00 -8.07
CA LEU A 7 -21.52 -9.07 -6.65
C LEU A 7 -22.30 -8.00 -5.90
N SER A 8 -22.72 -8.32 -4.69
CA SER A 8 -23.20 -7.31 -3.75
C SER A 8 -22.06 -6.35 -3.36
N ILE A 9 -22.41 -5.13 -2.96
CA ILE A 9 -21.45 -4.14 -2.44
C ILE A 9 -20.63 -4.73 -1.27
N GLU A 10 -21.27 -5.53 -0.42
CA GLU A 10 -20.61 -6.18 0.71
C GLU A 10 -19.54 -7.19 0.25
N GLU A 11 -19.83 -8.00 -0.77
CA GLU A 11 -18.87 -8.93 -1.34
C GLU A 11 -17.72 -8.22 -2.04
N LEU A 12 -17.98 -7.07 -2.69
CA LEU A 12 -16.94 -6.23 -3.27
C LEU A 12 -16.00 -5.70 -2.18
N HIS A 13 -16.54 -5.19 -1.07
CA HIS A 13 -15.73 -4.73 0.07
C HIS A 13 -14.90 -5.87 0.68
N LYS A 14 -15.50 -7.06 0.88
CA LYS A 14 -14.77 -8.25 1.39
C LYS A 14 -13.64 -8.67 0.45
N LYS A 15 -13.86 -8.61 -0.87
CA LYS A 15 -12.82 -8.91 -1.86
C LYS A 15 -11.68 -7.89 -1.83
N GLN A 16 -12.00 -6.60 -1.75
CA GLN A 16 -10.99 -5.54 -1.65
C GLN A 16 -10.19 -5.68 -0.35
N GLU A 17 -10.86 -5.86 0.79
CA GLU A 17 -10.19 -6.04 2.07
C GLU A 17 -9.25 -7.24 2.07
N LYS A 18 -9.65 -8.37 1.46
CA LYS A 18 -8.77 -9.53 1.27
C LYS A 18 -7.56 -9.20 0.37
N LYS A 19 -7.74 -8.44 -0.70
CA LYS A 19 -6.63 -7.97 -1.57
C LYS A 19 -5.64 -7.16 -0.76
N TYR A 20 -6.11 -6.14 -0.04
CA TYR A 20 -5.26 -5.22 0.72
C TYR A 20 -4.61 -5.87 1.93
N LYS A 21 -5.30 -6.82 2.59
CA LYS A 21 -4.66 -7.66 3.60
C LYS A 21 -3.47 -8.43 3.02
N GLY A 22 -3.63 -9.00 1.81
CA GLY A 22 -2.55 -9.72 1.14
C GLY A 22 -1.34 -8.85 0.78
N ILE A 23 -1.53 -7.54 0.58
CA ILE A 23 -0.45 -6.57 0.41
C ILE A 23 0.19 -6.26 1.77
N PHE A 24 -0.64 -5.93 2.76
CA PHE A 24 -0.21 -5.65 4.14
C PHE A 24 0.64 -6.76 4.76
N ASP A 25 0.30 -8.03 4.49
CA ASP A 25 1.00 -9.19 5.02
C ASP A 25 2.41 -9.38 4.42
N LYS A 26 2.75 -8.71 3.32
CA LYS A 26 4.11 -8.76 2.71
C LYS A 26 5.13 -7.88 3.43
N PHE A 27 4.66 -6.93 4.23
CA PHE A 27 5.51 -5.90 4.82
C PHE A 27 5.74 -6.14 6.30
N GLU A 28 6.90 -5.76 6.82
CA GLU A 28 7.21 -5.78 8.25
C GLU A 28 7.60 -4.39 8.74
N ILE A 29 7.25 -4.04 9.99
CA ILE A 29 7.73 -2.80 10.59
C ILE A 29 9.24 -2.92 10.77
N GLY A 30 9.96 -1.90 10.29
CA GLY A 30 11.41 -1.85 10.28
C GLY A 30 12.05 -2.36 8.98
N GLN A 31 11.27 -2.94 8.06
CA GLN A 31 11.73 -3.34 6.72
C GLN A 31 12.15 -2.11 5.91
N GLN A 32 13.22 -2.26 5.11
CA GLN A 32 13.56 -1.30 4.06
C GLN A 32 12.78 -1.60 2.79
N ILE A 33 12.27 -0.55 2.17
CA ILE A 33 11.51 -0.61 0.92
C ILE A 33 12.09 0.33 -0.12
N GLU A 34 11.72 0.11 -1.37
CA GLU A 34 12.03 0.99 -2.50
C GLU A 34 10.72 1.41 -3.18
N LEU A 35 10.56 2.70 -3.43
CA LEU A 35 9.38 3.25 -4.09
C LEU A 35 9.37 2.94 -5.59
N SER A 36 8.22 2.47 -6.10
CA SER A 36 7.94 2.33 -7.52
C SER A 36 7.10 3.48 -8.09
N SER A 37 6.93 4.57 -7.33
CA SER A 37 6.11 5.74 -7.67
C SER A 37 6.79 7.02 -7.19
N SER A 38 6.43 8.15 -7.80
CA SER A 38 6.98 9.47 -7.46
C SER A 38 5.88 10.52 -7.22
N SER A 39 4.70 10.09 -6.77
CA SER A 39 3.51 10.94 -6.61
C SER A 39 3.27 11.42 -5.18
N TYR A 40 4.27 11.32 -4.31
CA TYR A 40 4.17 11.67 -2.90
C TYR A 40 4.79 13.03 -2.63
N GLU A 41 4.19 13.80 -1.71
CA GLU A 41 4.74 15.07 -1.24
C GLU A 41 5.56 14.87 0.04
N PRO A 42 6.71 15.55 0.19
CA PRO A 42 7.45 16.26 -0.85
C PRO A 42 7.91 15.28 -1.92
N ASP A 43 8.18 15.77 -3.13
CA ASP A 43 8.51 14.95 -4.30
C ASP A 43 9.56 13.85 -3.98
N LEU A 44 9.06 12.65 -3.67
CA LEU A 44 9.89 11.48 -3.44
C LEU A 44 10.24 10.89 -4.81
N PRO A 45 11.52 10.72 -5.15
CA PRO A 45 11.89 10.17 -6.45
C PRO A 45 11.51 8.69 -6.54
N PHE A 46 11.25 8.23 -7.75
CA PHE A 46 11.20 6.80 -8.05
C PHE A 46 12.53 6.15 -7.60
N GLY A 47 12.44 5.01 -6.92
CA GLY A 47 13.60 4.33 -6.34
C GLY A 47 14.06 4.89 -4.99
N ALA A 48 13.35 5.86 -4.40
CA ALA A 48 13.64 6.31 -3.05
C ALA A 48 13.51 5.14 -2.06
N THR A 49 14.49 5.01 -1.18
CA THR A 49 14.50 3.95 -0.17
C THR A 49 14.11 4.50 1.20
N GLY A 50 13.32 3.74 1.93
CA GLY A 50 12.84 4.16 3.25
C GLY A 50 12.56 2.99 4.17
N LYS A 51 12.38 3.28 5.46
CA LYS A 51 12.12 2.29 6.50
C LYS A 51 10.66 2.35 6.95
N ILE A 52 9.97 1.22 6.94
CA ILE A 52 8.59 1.15 7.42
C ILE A 52 8.56 1.39 8.94
N LEU A 53 7.75 2.36 9.37
CA LEU A 53 7.51 2.68 10.78
C LEU A 53 6.16 2.15 11.27
N ASP A 54 5.16 2.12 10.39
CA ASP A 54 3.81 1.64 10.69
C ASP A 54 3.12 1.18 9.41
N LYS A 55 2.04 0.39 9.53
CA LYS A 55 1.24 -0.07 8.40
C LYS A 55 -0.22 -0.26 8.80
N LYS A 56 -1.14 0.04 7.88
CA LYS A 56 -2.58 -0.19 8.06
C LYS A 56 -3.21 -0.63 6.74
N TYR A 57 -4.34 -1.33 6.82
CA TYR A 57 -5.12 -1.68 5.63
C TYR A 57 -6.62 -1.61 5.91
N SER A 58 -7.39 -1.44 4.85
CA SER A 58 -8.85 -1.54 4.86
C SER A 58 -9.34 -2.01 3.50
N LYS A 59 -10.66 -2.02 3.30
CA LYS A 59 -11.24 -2.19 1.97
C LYS A 59 -10.84 -1.11 0.95
N ASN A 60 -10.29 0.03 1.40
CA ASN A 60 -9.96 1.15 0.52
C ASN A 60 -8.48 1.18 0.08
N GLY A 61 -7.60 0.42 0.74
CA GLY A 61 -6.15 0.57 0.51
C GLY A 61 -5.31 -0.15 1.56
N CYS A 62 -4.01 -0.16 1.31
CA CYS A 62 -2.99 -0.55 2.27
C CYS A 62 -1.98 0.58 2.32
N ASP A 63 -1.84 1.24 3.46
CA ASP A 63 -0.96 2.40 3.61
C ASP A 63 0.22 2.02 4.52
N LEU A 64 1.41 2.47 4.15
CA LEU A 64 2.65 2.31 4.90
C LEU A 64 3.13 3.67 5.36
N ARG A 65 3.42 3.84 6.65
CA ARG A 65 4.16 5.02 7.13
C ARG A 65 5.64 4.71 7.00
N VAL A 66 6.36 5.48 6.20
CA VAL A 66 7.76 5.23 5.87
C VAL A 66 8.61 6.45 6.21
N ASP A 67 9.78 6.18 6.78
CA ASP A 67 10.83 7.16 7.02
C ASP A 67 11.86 7.13 5.87
N PHE A 68 11.95 8.25 5.14
CA PHE A 68 12.94 8.52 4.11
C PHE A 68 14.02 9.44 4.68
N GLU A 69 14.88 8.92 5.56
CA GLU A 69 16.02 9.63 6.17
C GLU A 69 15.66 10.89 6.96
N GLY A 70 14.62 10.79 7.81
CA GLY A 70 14.15 11.88 8.67
C GLY A 70 12.88 12.55 8.17
N TYR A 71 12.36 12.13 7.01
CA TYR A 71 11.09 12.55 6.49
C TYR A 71 10.07 11.41 6.51
N GLU A 72 9.00 11.57 7.30
CA GLU A 72 7.95 10.56 7.42
C GLU A 72 6.74 10.91 6.56
N THR A 73 6.27 9.94 5.78
CA THR A 73 5.00 10.08 5.04
C THR A 73 4.26 8.75 4.91
N TRP A 74 2.98 8.85 4.56
CA TRP A 74 2.15 7.69 4.24
C TRP A 74 2.18 7.47 2.72
N ILE A 75 2.53 6.25 2.33
CA ILE A 75 2.53 5.80 0.93
C ILE A 75 1.59 4.62 0.74
N ASP A 76 1.15 4.40 -0.49
CA ASP A 76 0.38 3.21 -0.85
C ASP A 76 1.33 2.00 -0.91
N GLY A 77 0.99 0.91 -0.23
CA GLY A 77 1.74 -0.34 -0.28
C GLY A 77 1.72 -1.03 -1.65
N GLU A 78 0.92 -0.54 -2.60
CA GLU A 78 0.95 -0.95 -4.01
C GLU A 78 2.10 -0.29 -4.78
N ASP A 79 2.67 0.80 -4.26
CA ASP A 79 3.73 1.59 -4.88
C ASP A 79 5.14 1.21 -4.37
N VAL A 80 5.30 -0.05 -3.93
CA VAL A 80 6.53 -0.56 -3.33
C VAL A 80 7.00 -1.84 -4.04
N LEU A 81 8.32 -1.91 -4.33
CA LEU A 81 8.99 -3.07 -4.93
C LEU A 81 9.34 -4.17 -3.91
#